data_AF-A0A0F9JU62-F1
#
_entry.id   AF-A0A0F9JU62-F1
#
_cell.length_a   1.000
_cell.length_b   1.000
_cell.length_c   1.000
_cell.angle_alpha   90.00
_cell.angle_beta   90.00
_cell.angle_gamma   90.00
#
_symmetry.space_group_name_H-M   'P 1'
#
loop_
_entity.id
_entity.type
_entity.pdbx_description
1 polymer ?
#
loop_
_entity_poly.entity_id
_entity_poly.type
_entity_poly.pdbx_seq_one_letter_code
_entity_poly.pdbx_strand_id
1 'polypeptide(L)'
;MAMRDIDKSDSRQLAELMGIQAGEDEVWGQQELAAMWQHQLSAPVEFDLTAGGVASAEKLTTLTQTARAPINTFADLLHHPDPPLELLELIKQFAKASETDPDRPLPHDIASALYFASICAALTRQGERITKLDDDSLRRGFQWVMDQAWLEERTRTLLRDGLARIECGEAGPG
;
A
#
# COMPACT_ATOMS: atom_id res chain seq x y z
N MET A 1 -19.76 -24.26 16.67
CA MET A 1 -18.57 -23.93 15.86
C MET A 1 -18.50 -22.40 15.84
N ALA A 2 -17.68 -21.82 16.70
CA ALA A 2 -17.68 -20.37 16.93
C ALA A 2 -16.84 -19.67 15.86
N MET A 3 -17.48 -18.76 15.12
CA MET A 3 -16.83 -17.79 14.24
C MET A 3 -15.95 -16.90 15.12
N ARG A 4 -14.64 -17.09 15.07
CA ARG A 4 -13.70 -16.29 15.85
C ARG A 4 -13.68 -14.87 15.28
N ASP A 5 -14.05 -13.90 16.12
CA ASP A 5 -13.74 -12.48 15.99
C ASP A 5 -12.23 -12.30 15.74
N ILE A 6 -11.84 -12.27 14.47
CA ILE A 6 -10.46 -12.10 13.97
C ILE A 6 -10.16 -10.64 13.62
N ASP A 7 -11.11 -9.73 13.81
CA ASP A 7 -11.04 -8.45 13.09
C ASP A 7 -10.16 -7.36 13.75
N LYS A 8 -9.96 -7.42 15.07
CA LYS A 8 -9.24 -6.36 15.82
C LYS A 8 -7.82 -6.75 16.22
N SER A 9 -7.59 -8.02 16.54
CA SER A 9 -6.26 -8.51 16.92
C SER A 9 -5.32 -8.55 15.72
N ASP A 10 -5.83 -8.84 14.52
CA ASP A 10 -5.03 -8.92 13.31
C ASP A 10 -4.37 -7.60 12.92
N SER A 11 -4.95 -6.43 13.18
CA SER A 11 -4.43 -5.17 12.62
C SER A 11 -3.10 -4.74 13.23
N ARG A 12 -2.98 -4.80 14.56
CA ARG A 12 -1.73 -4.48 15.28
C ARG A 12 -0.69 -5.57 15.06
N GLN A 13 -1.13 -6.82 15.04
CA GLN A 13 -0.29 -7.97 14.79
C GLN A 13 0.21 -8.02 13.33
N LEU A 14 -0.56 -7.49 12.38
CA LEU A 14 -0.13 -7.27 11.00
C LEU A 14 0.95 -6.19 10.94
N ALA A 15 0.79 -5.05 11.61
CA ALA A 15 1.86 -4.04 11.65
C ALA A 15 3.15 -4.59 12.29
N GLU A 16 3.04 -5.50 13.26
CA GLU A 16 4.19 -6.20 13.86
C GLU A 16 4.77 -7.30 12.95
N LEU A 17 3.92 -8.04 12.22
CA LEU A 17 4.32 -9.03 11.21
C LEU A 17 4.95 -8.38 9.98
N MET A 18 4.54 -7.16 9.62
CA MET A 18 5.13 -6.31 8.59
C MET A 18 6.47 -5.69 9.03
N GLY A 19 7.19 -6.33 9.95
CA GLY A 19 8.62 -6.08 10.14
C GLY A 19 9.02 -4.62 10.40
N ILE A 20 8.21 -3.81 11.08
CA ILE A 20 8.56 -2.41 11.42
C ILE A 20 9.78 -2.34 12.38
N GLN A 21 10.34 -3.48 12.79
CA GLN A 21 11.66 -3.61 13.39
C GLN A 21 12.69 -3.84 12.26
N ALA A 22 13.30 -2.75 11.79
CA ALA A 22 14.49 -2.84 10.94
C ALA A 22 15.59 -3.62 11.67
N GLY A 23 15.88 -4.84 11.22
CA GLY A 23 16.93 -5.66 11.79
C GLY A 23 16.91 -7.10 11.30
N GLU A 24 17.97 -7.46 10.56
CA GLU A 24 18.59 -8.80 10.42
C GLU A 24 18.48 -9.58 9.10
N ASP A 25 17.85 -9.07 8.03
CA ASP A 25 17.98 -9.67 6.68
C ASP A 25 18.13 -8.61 5.57
N GLU A 26 19.26 -7.90 5.55
CA GLU A 26 19.59 -6.97 4.46
C GLU A 26 20.10 -7.78 3.24
N VAL A 27 19.20 -8.56 2.63
CA VAL A 27 19.47 -9.33 1.40
C VAL A 27 19.61 -8.39 0.20
N TRP A 28 18.96 -7.22 0.25
CA TRP A 28 18.93 -6.24 -0.84
C TRP A 28 19.43 -4.89 -0.38
N GLY A 29 20.41 -4.32 -1.10
CA GLY A 29 20.91 -2.98 -0.82
C GLY A 29 19.96 -1.88 -1.30
N GLN A 30 20.19 -0.65 -0.84
CA GLN A 30 19.36 0.51 -1.17
C GLN A 30 19.16 0.74 -2.68
N GLN A 31 20.18 0.51 -3.50
CA GLN A 31 20.06 0.69 -4.96
C GLN A 31 19.18 -0.39 -5.60
N GLU A 32 19.21 -1.62 -5.07
CA GLU A 32 18.39 -2.73 -5.56
C GLU A 32 16.93 -2.49 -5.19
N LEU A 33 16.67 -2.08 -3.95
CA LEU A 33 15.33 -1.69 -3.51
C LEU A 33 14.78 -0.52 -4.33
N ALA A 34 15.61 0.48 -4.65
CA ALA A 34 15.19 1.60 -5.51
C ALA A 34 14.81 1.11 -6.93
N ALA A 35 15.63 0.24 -7.51
CA ALA A 35 15.35 -0.33 -8.83
C ALA A 35 14.09 -1.20 -8.82
N MET A 36 13.89 -2.02 -7.78
CA MET A 36 12.69 -2.84 -7.59
C MET A 36 11.45 -2.00 -7.41
N TRP A 37 11.52 -0.94 -6.61
CA TRP A 37 10.43 0.00 -6.42
C TRP A 37 10.04 0.70 -7.73
N GLN A 38 11.02 1.22 -8.47
CA GLN A 38 10.77 1.82 -9.78
C GLN A 38 10.21 0.84 -10.80
N HIS A 39 10.70 -0.41 -10.77
CA HIS A 39 10.16 -1.48 -11.59
C HIS A 39 8.69 -1.75 -11.23
N GLN A 40 8.37 -1.89 -9.94
CA GLN A 40 7.00 -2.11 -9.48
C GLN A 40 6.08 -0.96 -9.86
N LEU A 41 6.53 0.28 -9.73
CA LEU A 41 5.78 1.46 -10.16
C LEU A 41 5.48 1.49 -11.65
N SER A 42 6.38 0.92 -12.46
CA SER A 42 6.22 0.81 -13.91
C SER A 42 5.48 -0.47 -14.34
N ALA A 43 5.26 -1.41 -13.42
CA ALA A 43 4.64 -2.69 -13.70
C ALA A 43 3.14 -2.52 -14.02
N PRO A 44 2.59 -3.30 -14.97
CA PRO A 44 1.16 -3.28 -15.25
C PRO A 44 0.33 -3.82 -14.08
N VAL A 45 -0.62 -3.02 -13.57
CA VAL A 45 -1.47 -3.44 -12.43
C VAL A 45 -2.31 -4.67 -12.76
N GLU A 46 -2.71 -4.83 -14.02
CA GLU A 46 -3.55 -5.95 -14.45
C GLU A 46 -2.83 -7.30 -14.31
N PHE A 47 -1.52 -7.33 -14.62
CA PHE A 47 -0.75 -8.57 -14.59
C PHE A 47 -0.56 -9.07 -13.16
N ASP A 48 -0.08 -8.22 -12.25
CA ASP A 48 0.22 -8.64 -10.88
C ASP A 48 -1.05 -8.97 -10.07
N LEU A 49 -2.12 -8.20 -10.26
CA LEU A 49 -3.37 -8.45 -9.54
C LEU A 49 -4.09 -9.72 -10.02
N THR A 50 -3.94 -10.09 -11.29
CA THR A 50 -4.47 -11.36 -11.82
C THR A 50 -3.59 -12.54 -11.45
N ALA A 51 -2.27 -12.40 -11.58
CA ALA A 51 -1.30 -13.44 -11.22
C ALA A 51 -1.36 -13.77 -9.72
N GLY A 52 -1.51 -12.75 -8.87
CA GLY A 52 -1.71 -12.90 -7.43
C GLY A 52 -3.12 -13.36 -7.03
N GLY A 53 -4.02 -13.61 -7.98
CA GLY A 53 -5.37 -14.10 -7.73
C GLY A 53 -6.28 -13.11 -6.99
N VAL A 54 -5.91 -11.83 -6.93
CA VAL A 54 -6.64 -10.80 -6.17
C VAL A 54 -7.83 -10.27 -6.97
N ALA A 55 -7.76 -10.26 -8.30
CA ALA A 55 -8.87 -9.89 -9.17
C ALA A 55 -8.83 -10.62 -10.52
N SER A 56 -10.01 -10.78 -11.14
CA SER A 56 -10.12 -11.24 -12.53
C SER A 56 -9.77 -10.13 -13.51
N ALA A 57 -9.21 -10.48 -14.67
CA ALA A 57 -8.88 -9.52 -15.73
C ALA A 57 -10.09 -8.66 -16.15
N GLU A 58 -11.27 -9.26 -16.30
CA GLU A 58 -12.51 -8.54 -16.67
C GLU A 58 -12.87 -7.44 -15.66
N LYS A 59 -12.67 -7.73 -14.37
CA LYS A 59 -12.93 -6.78 -13.29
C LYS A 59 -11.96 -5.61 -13.33
N LEU A 60 -10.67 -5.90 -13.54
CA LEU A 60 -9.64 -4.86 -13.61
C LEU A 60 -9.84 -3.97 -14.82
N THR A 61 -10.11 -4.54 -15.98
CA THR A 61 -10.45 -3.79 -17.20
C THR A 61 -11.64 -2.86 -16.98
N THR A 62 -12.68 -3.31 -16.26
CA THR A 62 -13.83 -2.46 -15.92
C THR A 62 -13.42 -1.28 -15.03
N LEU A 63 -12.61 -1.53 -13.99
CA LEU A 63 -12.15 -0.50 -13.05
C LEU A 63 -11.19 0.51 -13.70
N THR A 64 -10.32 0.07 -14.59
CA THR A 64 -9.35 0.94 -15.27
C THR A 64 -10.00 1.76 -16.39
N GLN A 65 -11.00 1.22 -17.10
CA GLN A 65 -11.71 1.93 -18.17
C GLN A 65 -12.74 2.95 -17.66
N THR A 66 -13.28 2.73 -16.47
CA THR A 66 -14.22 3.68 -15.83
C THR A 66 -13.49 4.83 -15.13
N ALA A 67 -12.18 4.72 -14.95
CA ALA A 67 -11.37 5.79 -14.39
C ALA A 67 -11.32 7.01 -15.32
N ARG A 68 -11.28 8.20 -14.72
CA ARG A 68 -11.28 9.48 -15.46
C ARG A 68 -10.01 9.69 -16.29
N ALA A 69 -8.90 9.07 -15.91
CA ALA A 69 -7.67 8.99 -16.68
C ALA A 69 -7.21 7.52 -16.73
N PRO A 70 -6.46 7.12 -17.77
CA PRO A 70 -6.03 5.73 -17.93
C PRO A 70 -5.12 5.30 -16.78
N ILE A 71 -5.39 4.12 -16.24
CA ILE A 71 -4.58 3.49 -15.19
C ILE A 71 -4.01 2.20 -15.77
N ASN A 72 -2.71 2.22 -16.10
CA ASN A 72 -2.02 1.04 -16.62
C ASN A 72 -1.02 0.49 -15.60
N THR A 73 -0.37 1.39 -14.85
CA THR A 73 0.71 1.06 -13.93
C THR A 73 0.39 1.38 -12.47
N PHE A 74 1.16 0.84 -11.54
CA PHE A 74 1.04 1.16 -10.11
C PHE A 74 1.25 2.66 -9.87
N ALA A 75 2.19 3.29 -10.58
CA ALA A 75 2.39 4.74 -10.52
C ALA A 75 1.18 5.54 -11.00
N ASP A 76 0.51 5.10 -12.07
CA ASP A 76 -0.69 5.78 -12.58
C ASP A 76 -1.78 5.80 -11.51
N LEU A 77 -1.94 4.69 -10.78
CA LEU A 77 -2.96 4.55 -9.74
C LEU A 77 -2.62 5.31 -8.46
N LEU A 78 -1.43 5.11 -7.89
CA LEU A 78 -1.03 5.73 -6.62
C LEU A 78 -1.05 7.26 -6.70
N HIS A 79 -0.81 7.80 -7.90
CA HIS A 79 -0.76 9.23 -8.13
C HIS A 79 -1.92 9.74 -8.99
N HIS A 80 -2.95 8.92 -9.20
CA HIS A 80 -4.16 9.36 -9.88
C HIS A 80 -4.84 10.45 -9.03
N PRO A 81 -5.35 11.53 -9.63
CA PRO A 81 -6.04 12.58 -8.87
C PRO A 81 -7.37 12.09 -8.25
N ASP A 82 -7.98 11.05 -8.82
CA ASP A 82 -9.27 10.48 -8.41
C ASP A 82 -9.25 8.95 -8.59
N PRO A 83 -8.42 8.21 -7.82
CA PRO A 83 -8.17 6.78 -8.04
C PRO A 83 -9.42 5.94 -7.69
N PRO A 84 -9.79 4.91 -8.48
CA PRO A 84 -10.85 3.99 -8.11
C PRO A 84 -10.54 3.32 -6.77
N LEU A 85 -11.41 3.54 -5.77
CA LEU A 85 -11.19 3.06 -4.40
C LEU A 85 -10.99 1.54 -4.34
N GLU A 86 -11.82 0.80 -5.08
CA GLU A 86 -11.75 -0.66 -5.15
C GLU A 86 -10.38 -1.13 -5.69
N LEU A 87 -9.77 -0.40 -6.63
CA LEU A 87 -8.47 -0.77 -7.17
C LEU A 87 -7.34 -0.53 -6.16
N LEU A 88 -7.45 0.51 -5.33
CA LEU A 88 -6.54 0.72 -4.19
C LEU A 88 -6.68 -0.39 -3.14
N GLU A 89 -7.89 -0.88 -2.90
CA GLU A 89 -8.12 -2.03 -2.02
C GLU A 89 -7.47 -3.30 -2.54
N LEU A 90 -7.55 -3.56 -3.85
CA LEU A 90 -6.93 -4.71 -4.50
C LEU A 90 -5.40 -4.66 -4.38
N ILE A 91 -4.77 -3.50 -4.59
CA ILE A 91 -3.32 -3.34 -4.39
C ILE A 91 -2.92 -3.57 -2.94
N LYS A 92 -3.68 -3.02 -2.00
CA LYS A 92 -3.43 -3.26 -0.57
C LYS A 92 -3.48 -4.75 -0.23
N GLN A 93 -4.44 -5.49 -0.81
CA GLN A 93 -4.55 -6.94 -0.62
C GLN A 93 -3.40 -7.71 -1.27
N PHE A 94 -2.99 -7.32 -2.48
CA PHE A 94 -1.84 -7.89 -3.17
C PHE A 94 -0.54 -7.71 -2.38
N ALA A 95 -0.30 -6.50 -1.88
CA ALA A 95 0.85 -6.19 -1.03
C ALA A 95 0.86 -7.09 0.22
N LYS A 96 -0.27 -7.20 0.91
CA LYS A 96 -0.41 -8.07 2.08
C LYS A 96 -0.21 -9.56 1.76
N ALA A 97 -0.73 -10.04 0.62
CA ALA A 97 -0.56 -11.42 0.19
C ALA A 97 0.92 -11.77 -0.08
N SER A 98 1.66 -10.79 -0.63
CA SER A 98 3.09 -10.91 -0.92
C SER A 98 3.96 -11.09 0.33
N GLU A 99 3.45 -10.80 1.53
CA GLU A 99 4.18 -11.01 2.80
C GLU A 99 4.02 -12.43 3.35
N THR A 100 2.91 -13.11 3.04
CA THR A 100 2.60 -14.43 3.59
C THR A 100 3.04 -15.59 2.71
N ASP A 101 3.39 -15.31 1.45
CA ASP A 101 3.83 -16.33 0.50
C ASP A 101 5.31 -16.73 0.75
N PRO A 102 5.71 -18.00 0.65
CA PRO A 102 7.13 -18.40 0.63
C PRO A 102 7.85 -18.05 -0.69
N ASP A 103 7.12 -18.01 -1.82
CA ASP A 103 7.62 -17.65 -3.15
C ASP A 103 7.31 -16.17 -3.46
N ARG A 104 7.53 -15.30 -2.47
CA ARG A 104 7.10 -13.88 -2.49
C ARG A 104 7.45 -13.21 -3.81
N PRO A 105 6.47 -12.60 -4.51
CA PRO A 105 6.76 -11.84 -5.73
C PRO A 105 7.53 -10.55 -5.42
N LEU A 106 7.48 -10.07 -4.17
CA LEU A 106 8.08 -8.82 -3.73
C LEU A 106 8.94 -9.02 -2.47
N PRO A 107 10.08 -8.31 -2.36
CA PRO A 107 10.72 -8.10 -1.07
C PRO A 107 9.74 -7.47 -0.09
N HIS A 108 9.89 -7.81 1.19
CA HIS A 108 9.04 -7.33 2.26
C HIS A 108 8.90 -5.80 2.24
N ASP A 109 10.02 -5.08 2.12
CA ASP A 109 10.01 -3.62 2.20
C ASP A 109 9.23 -2.95 1.04
N ILE A 110 9.27 -3.56 -0.14
CA ILE A 110 8.52 -3.11 -1.32
C ILE A 110 7.02 -3.37 -1.12
N ALA A 111 6.67 -4.55 -0.60
CA ALA A 111 5.29 -4.90 -0.28
C ALA A 111 4.72 -3.94 0.78
N SER A 112 5.43 -3.69 1.89
CA SER A 112 4.98 -2.78 2.94
C SER A 112 4.85 -1.33 2.43
N ALA A 113 5.80 -0.85 1.62
CA ALA A 113 5.70 0.48 1.00
C ALA A 113 4.48 0.60 0.08
N LEU A 114 4.19 -0.42 -0.72
CA LEU A 114 3.02 -0.46 -1.59
C LEU A 114 1.70 -0.50 -0.78
N TYR A 115 1.68 -1.27 0.31
CA TYR A 115 0.57 -1.34 1.25
C TYR A 115 0.24 0.05 1.83
N PHE A 116 1.23 0.73 2.41
CA PHE A 116 1.01 2.05 3.00
C PHE A 116 0.73 3.14 1.96
N ALA A 117 1.38 3.10 0.80
CA ALA A 117 1.11 4.04 -0.29
C ALA A 117 -0.33 3.95 -0.80
N SER A 118 -0.88 2.73 -0.95
CA SER A 118 -2.27 2.53 -1.39
C SER A 118 -3.29 3.05 -0.36
N ILE A 119 -3.06 2.82 0.94
CA ILE A 119 -3.87 3.41 2.02
C ILE A 119 -3.80 4.93 1.99
N CYS A 120 -2.60 5.48 1.83
CA CYS A 120 -2.39 6.91 1.79
C CYS A 120 -3.10 7.56 0.60
N ALA A 121 -3.07 6.92 -0.58
CA ALA A 121 -3.81 7.38 -1.76
C ALA A 121 -5.33 7.40 -1.49
N ALA A 122 -5.89 6.36 -0.86
CA ALA A 122 -7.30 6.33 -0.52
C ALA A 122 -7.67 7.47 0.45
N LEU A 123 -6.88 7.66 1.51
CA LEU A 123 -7.12 8.68 2.51
C LEU A 123 -7.02 10.11 1.94
N THR A 124 -6.02 10.36 1.09
CA THR A 124 -5.72 11.69 0.56
C THR A 124 -6.58 12.09 -0.62
N ARG A 125 -6.94 11.15 -1.50
CA ARG A 125 -7.67 11.44 -2.75
C ARG A 125 -9.16 11.16 -2.63
N GLN A 126 -9.53 10.06 -1.97
CA GLN A 126 -10.94 9.68 -1.79
C GLN A 126 -11.50 10.14 -0.44
N GLY A 127 -10.64 10.42 0.55
CA GLY A 127 -11.09 10.70 1.92
C GLY A 127 -11.60 9.45 2.64
N GLU A 128 -11.35 8.26 2.08
CA GLU A 128 -11.86 6.99 2.54
C GLU A 128 -10.77 6.17 3.24
N ARG A 129 -11.15 5.48 4.32
CA ARG A 129 -10.23 4.63 5.08
C ARG A 129 -10.41 3.16 4.70
N ILE A 130 -9.53 2.66 3.84
CA ILE A 130 -9.54 1.25 3.39
C ILE A 130 -8.83 0.28 4.34
N THR A 131 -8.52 0.71 5.58
CA THR A 131 -7.77 -0.06 6.57
C THR A 131 -8.36 0.09 7.97
N LYS A 132 -8.08 -0.91 8.81
CA LYS A 132 -8.50 -0.96 10.21
C LYS A 132 -7.40 -0.52 11.17
N LEU A 133 -6.21 -0.23 10.65
CA LEU A 133 -5.14 0.39 11.43
C LEU A 133 -5.63 1.71 12.01
N ASP A 134 -5.28 1.96 13.27
CA ASP A 134 -5.46 3.25 13.95
C ASP A 134 -4.48 4.31 13.41
N ASP A 135 -4.70 5.57 13.79
CA ASP A 135 -3.93 6.72 13.29
C ASP A 135 -2.46 6.67 13.72
N ASP A 136 -2.14 6.17 14.91
CA ASP A 136 -0.75 5.98 15.36
C ASP A 136 -0.02 4.90 14.55
N SER A 137 -0.71 3.81 14.23
CA SER A 137 -0.17 2.75 13.38
C SER A 137 0.05 3.25 11.94
N LEU A 138 -0.85 4.07 11.41
CA LEU A 138 -0.67 4.70 10.10
C LEU A 138 0.47 5.72 10.09
N ARG A 139 0.55 6.58 11.11
CA ARG A 139 1.65 7.55 11.28
C ARG A 139 3.00 6.84 11.26
N ARG A 140 3.16 5.78 12.05
CA ARG A 140 4.40 4.99 12.10
C ARG A 140 4.71 4.34 10.76
N GLY A 141 3.70 3.76 10.09
CA GLY A 141 3.86 3.16 8.77
C GLY A 141 4.29 4.17 7.72
N PHE A 142 3.61 5.31 7.63
CA PHE A 142 3.94 6.37 6.67
C PHE A 142 5.34 6.94 6.94
N GLN A 143 5.69 7.17 8.20
CA GLN A 143 7.03 7.64 8.57
C GLN A 143 8.09 6.61 8.19
N TRP A 144 7.88 5.34 8.50
CA TRP A 144 8.82 4.27 8.14
C TRP A 144 9.06 4.18 6.63
N VAL A 145 7.99 4.27 5.81
CA VAL A 145 8.14 4.26 4.35
C VAL A 145 8.89 5.51 3.88
N MET A 146 8.58 6.68 4.44
CA MET A 146 9.33 7.89 4.13
C MET A 146 10.80 7.77 4.53
N ASP A 147 11.16 7.14 5.63
CA ASP A 147 12.57 7.03 6.05
C ASP A 147 13.41 6.13 5.12
N GLN A 148 12.77 5.38 4.23
CA GLN A 148 13.46 4.59 3.21
C GLN A 148 14.19 5.50 2.21
N ALA A 149 15.53 5.40 2.16
CA ALA A 149 16.35 6.23 1.26
C ALA A 149 16.15 5.90 -0.23
N TRP A 150 15.62 4.72 -0.53
CA TRP A 150 15.36 4.25 -1.90
C TRP A 150 14.03 4.73 -2.49
N LEU A 151 13.12 5.28 -1.67
CA LEU A 151 11.80 5.74 -2.10
C LEU A 151 11.87 7.05 -2.89
N GLU A 152 11.23 7.12 -4.07
CA GLU A 152 11.20 8.38 -4.82
C GLU A 152 10.32 9.48 -4.19
N GLU A 153 10.66 10.72 -4.54
CA GLU A 153 10.08 11.93 -3.95
C GLU A 153 8.58 12.08 -4.18
N ARG A 154 8.04 11.52 -5.29
CA ARG A 154 6.62 11.61 -5.61
C ARG A 154 5.78 10.80 -4.62
N THR A 155 6.20 9.58 -4.28
CA THR A 155 5.54 8.75 -3.27
C THR A 155 5.77 9.29 -1.86
N ARG A 156 6.97 9.83 -1.59
CA ARG A 156 7.26 10.52 -0.32
C ARG A 156 6.33 11.71 -0.09
N THR A 157 6.03 12.47 -1.14
CA THR A 157 5.09 13.61 -1.06
C THR A 157 3.67 13.14 -0.80
N LEU A 158 3.22 12.07 -1.46
CA LEU A 158 1.93 11.44 -1.18
C LEU A 158 1.80 11.06 0.31
N LEU A 159 2.81 10.39 0.88
CA LEU A 159 2.83 9.97 2.28
C LEU A 159 2.81 11.16 3.25
N ARG A 160 3.54 12.22 2.92
CA ARG A 160 3.50 13.49 3.68
C ARG A 160 2.09 14.10 3.69
N ASP A 161 1.41 14.13 2.55
CA ASP A 161 0.03 14.62 2.45
C ASP A 161 -0.92 13.77 3.33
N GLY A 162 -0.73 12.44 3.35
CA GLY A 162 -1.51 11.53 4.19
C GLY A 162 -1.29 11.77 5.67
N LEU A 163 -0.03 11.93 6.09
CA LEU A 163 0.33 12.21 7.47
C LEU A 163 -0.31 13.52 7.94
N ALA A 164 -0.20 14.60 7.15
CA ALA A 164 -0.82 15.88 7.48
C ALA A 164 -2.35 15.79 7.63
N ARG A 165 -3.01 14.92 6.87
CA ARG A 165 -4.47 14.69 7.01
C ARG A 165 -4.83 13.97 8.30
N ILE A 166 -4.02 13.00 8.73
CA ILE A 166 -4.23 12.30 10.01
C ILE A 166 -4.05 13.31 11.15
N GLU A 167 -2.97 14.08 11.15
CA GLU A 167 -2.66 15.06 12.19
C GLU A 167 -3.68 16.21 12.26
N CYS A 168 -4.18 16.68 11.11
CA CYS A 168 -5.23 17.68 11.06
C CYS A 168 -6.61 17.12 11.46
N GLY A 169 -6.84 15.81 11.25
CA GLY A 169 -8.05 15.10 11.65
C GLY A 169 -8.15 14.84 13.15
N GLU A 170 -7.01 14.70 13.84
CA GLU A 170 -6.94 14.59 15.31
C GLU A 170 -7.24 15.91 16.04
N ALA A 171 -7.35 17.05 15.33
CA ALA A 171 -7.78 18.33 15.90
C ALA A 171 -9.31 18.46 16.10
N GLY A 172 -10.00 17.34 16.35
CA GLY A 172 -11.40 17.30 16.79
C GLY A 172 -11.47 16.95 18.28
N PRO A 173 -12.23 17.68 19.12
CA PRO A 173 -12.15 17.52 20.57
C PRO A 173 -12.79 16.19 20.99
N GLY A 174 -12.00 15.34 21.65
CA GLY A 174 -12.47 14.24 22.49
C GLY A 174 -12.06 14.48 23.94
#